data_AF-A0A378IH59-F1
#
_entry.id   AF-A0A378IH59-F1
#
_cell.length_a   1.000
_cell.length_b   1.000
_cell.length_c   1.000
_cell.angle_alpha   90.00
_cell.angle_beta   90.00
_cell.angle_gamma   90.00
#
_symmetry.space_group_name_H-M   'P 1'
#
loop_
_entity.id
_entity.type
_entity.pdbx_description
1 polymer ?
#
loop_
_entity_poly.entity_id
_entity_poly.type
_entity_poly.pdbx_seq_one_letter_code
_entity_poly.pdbx_strand_id
1 'polypeptide(L)'
;MKQFRLFALYLLIFWLLGSVLWLIIFGYREAISTLIALPYSMLSGVLIFLSTFIATALLFAFKSKTLAVLPYPYFILGFQIGNLSLLILFILDAFIRQLIIWKFPEFFLIFLAPFIELFFSYLFGFAFLAIIPAITSALVLYWTQKTK
;
A
#
# COMPACT_ATOMS: atom_id res chain seq x y z
N MET A 1 4.34 23.97 -6.17
CA MET A 1 4.07 23.90 -4.71
C MET A 1 2.66 23.42 -4.34
N LYS A 2 1.58 23.91 -4.98
CA LYS A 2 0.18 23.49 -4.66
C LYS A 2 -0.07 21.98 -4.82
N GLN A 3 0.39 21.37 -5.92
CA GLN A 3 0.24 19.94 -6.18
C GLN A 3 0.99 19.05 -5.19
N PHE A 4 2.24 19.40 -4.84
CA PHE A 4 3.01 18.67 -3.83
C PHE A 4 2.34 18.72 -2.45
N ARG A 5 1.82 19.88 -2.03
CA ARG A 5 1.06 20.00 -0.78
C ARG A 5 -0.19 19.14 -0.78
N LEU A 6 -0.94 19.11 -1.89
CA LEU A 6 -2.11 18.24 -2.03
C LEU A 6 -1.75 16.76 -2.00
N PHE A 7 -0.62 16.38 -2.61
CA PHE A 7 -0.11 15.01 -2.58
C PHE A 7 0.37 14.59 -1.17
N ALA A 8 1.05 15.48 -0.45
CA ALA A 8 1.42 15.23 0.94
C ALA A 8 0.18 15.09 1.84
N LEU A 9 -0.82 15.95 1.65
CA LEU A 9 -2.10 15.86 2.35
C LEU A 9 -2.85 14.56 2.02
N TYR A 10 -2.86 14.17 0.74
CA TYR A 10 -3.42 12.88 0.29
C TYR A 10 -2.82 11.72 1.06
N LEU A 11 -1.50 11.65 1.10
CA LEU A 11 -0.78 10.57 1.77
C LEU A 11 -1.08 10.55 3.25
N LEU A 12 -1.03 11.71 3.92
CA LEU A 12 -1.30 11.79 5.34
C LEU A 12 -2.70 11.29 5.68
N ILE A 13 -3.71 11.69 4.91
CA ILE A 13 -5.09 11.23 5.09
C ILE A 13 -5.20 9.72 4.77
N PHE A 14 -4.58 9.25 3.69
CA PHE A 14 -4.59 7.85 3.28
C PHE A 14 -4.02 6.94 4.37
N TRP A 15 -2.88 7.32 4.94
CA TRP A 15 -2.25 6.60 6.04
C TRP A 15 -3.08 6.62 7.30
N LEU A 16 -3.58 7.80 7.70
CA LEU A 16 -4.37 7.94 8.92
C LEU A 16 -5.66 7.12 8.85
N LEU A 17 -6.37 7.19 7.73
CA LEU A 17 -7.58 6.40 7.51
C LEU A 17 -7.28 4.91 7.42
N GLY A 18 -6.18 4.52 6.78
CA GLY A 18 -5.73 3.12 6.73
C GLY A 18 -5.46 2.56 8.12
N SER A 19 -4.77 3.32 8.99
CA SER A 19 -4.51 2.92 10.38
C SER A 19 -5.79 2.83 11.21
N VAL A 20 -6.72 3.78 11.05
CA VAL A 20 -8.02 3.74 11.74
C VAL A 20 -8.83 2.53 11.28
N LEU A 21 -8.88 2.27 9.98
CA LEU A 21 -9.59 1.12 9.42
C LEU A 21 -9.00 -0.21 9.93
N TRP A 22 -7.67 -0.31 9.97
CA TRP A 22 -6.97 -1.47 10.53
C TRP A 22 -7.36 -1.72 11.99
N LEU A 23 -7.37 -0.66 12.80
CA LEU A 23 -7.75 -0.73 14.21
C LEU A 23 -9.22 -1.14 14.40
N ILE A 24 -10.12 -0.68 13.54
CA ILE A 24 -11.55 -1.04 13.58
C ILE A 24 -11.75 -2.52 13.20
N ILE A 25 -11.09 -3.00 12.15
CA ILE A 25 -11.31 -4.36 11.62
C ILE A 25 -10.66 -5.43 12.49
N PHE A 26 -9.40 -5.22 12.88
CA PHE A 26 -8.61 -6.23 13.59
C PHE A 26 -8.57 -6.02 15.11
N GLY A 27 -9.03 -4.86 15.59
CA GLY A 27 -9.04 -4.51 17.00
C GLY A 27 -7.67 -4.02 17.52
N TYR A 28 -7.70 -3.46 18.73
CA TYR A 28 -6.53 -2.81 19.35
C TYR A 28 -5.33 -3.73 19.52
N ARG A 29 -5.56 -4.98 19.97
CA ARG A 29 -4.49 -5.94 20.24
C ARG A 29 -3.70 -6.29 18.99
N GLU A 30 -4.39 -6.58 17.89
CA GLU A 30 -3.74 -6.92 16.62
C GLU A 30 -3.14 -5.70 15.92
N ALA A 31 -3.75 -4.52 16.07
CA ALA A 31 -3.16 -3.28 15.57
C ALA A 31 -1.83 -2.96 16.25
N ILE A 32 -1.75 -3.10 17.57
CA ILE A 32 -0.51 -2.89 18.32
C ILE A 32 0.50 -3.98 18.04
N SER A 33 0.08 -5.26 18.02
CA SER A 33 0.98 -6.37 17.73
C SER A 33 1.67 -6.18 16.38
N THR A 34 0.93 -5.73 15.36
CA THR A 34 1.43 -5.37 14.02
C THR A 34 2.41 -4.19 14.09
N LEU A 35 2.11 -3.16 14.88
CA LEU A 35 2.94 -1.95 14.98
C LEU A 35 4.31 -2.23 15.63
N ILE A 36 4.34 -3.02 16.70
CA ILE A 36 5.55 -3.36 17.45
C ILE A 36 6.24 -4.63 16.94
N ALA A 37 5.65 -5.26 15.92
CA ALA A 37 6.13 -6.52 15.39
C ALA A 37 7.53 -6.35 14.78
N LEU A 38 8.45 -7.23 15.20
CA LEU A 38 9.78 -7.31 14.61
C LEU A 38 9.69 -7.50 13.09
N PRO A 39 10.68 -7.02 12.30
CA PRO A 39 10.67 -7.16 10.84
C PRO A 39 10.51 -8.59 10.34
N TYR A 40 10.88 -9.59 11.16
CA TYR A 40 10.78 -11.01 10.85
C TYR A 40 9.38 -11.61 11.12
N SER A 41 8.44 -10.85 11.67
CA SER A 41 7.06 -11.29 11.94
C SER A 41 6.16 -11.14 10.69
N MET A 42 5.07 -11.92 10.62
CA MET A 42 4.26 -12.11 9.40
C MET A 42 3.58 -10.82 8.93
N LEU A 43 3.33 -9.89 9.86
CA LEU A 43 2.73 -8.59 9.61
C LEU A 43 3.51 -7.55 10.42
N SER A 44 4.69 -7.16 9.93
CA SER A 44 5.45 -6.05 10.53
C SER A 44 4.97 -4.71 10.00
N GLY A 45 4.51 -3.85 10.90
CA GLY A 45 4.12 -2.47 10.59
C GLY A 45 5.25 -1.68 9.92
N VAL A 46 6.51 -1.99 10.23
CA VAL A 46 7.68 -1.40 9.57
C VAL A 46 7.75 -1.81 8.10
N LEU A 47 7.51 -3.08 7.78
CA LEU A 47 7.50 -3.56 6.39
C LEU A 47 6.29 -3.04 5.62
N ILE A 48 5.12 -2.96 6.26
CA ILE A 48 3.92 -2.35 5.66
C ILE A 48 4.17 -0.86 5.37
N PHE A 49 4.80 -0.14 6.30
CA PHE A 49 5.19 1.25 6.09
C PHE A 49 6.17 1.41 4.93
N LEU A 50 7.27 0.65 4.97
CA LEU A 50 8.33 0.72 3.98
C LEU A 50 7.82 0.36 2.58
N SER A 51 7.06 -0.72 2.45
CA SER A 51 6.49 -1.15 1.17
C SER A 51 5.56 -0.11 0.57
N THR A 52 4.69 0.47 1.38
CA THR A 52 3.73 1.50 0.94
C THR A 52 4.44 2.83 0.64
N PHE A 53 5.50 3.17 1.37
CA PHE A 53 6.34 4.33 1.08
C PHE A 53 7.08 4.17 -0.26
N ILE A 54 7.71 3.02 -0.50
CA ILE A 54 8.38 2.73 -1.77
C ILE A 54 7.37 2.74 -2.92
N ALA A 55 6.21 2.08 -2.76
CA ALA A 55 5.15 2.07 -3.77
C ALA A 55 4.72 3.49 -4.15
N THR A 56 4.48 4.33 -3.14
CA THR A 56 4.12 5.73 -3.31
C THR A 56 5.20 6.51 -4.06
N ALA A 57 6.47 6.37 -3.66
CA ALA A 57 7.59 7.07 -4.28
C ALA A 57 7.76 6.67 -5.75
N LEU A 58 7.68 5.37 -6.07
CA LEU A 58 7.75 4.86 -7.43
C LEU A 58 6.60 5.38 -8.30
N LEU A 59 5.37 5.30 -7.82
CA LEU A 59 4.21 5.79 -8.57
C LEU A 59 4.27 7.30 -8.78
N PHE A 60 4.74 8.06 -7.80
CA PHE A 60 4.93 9.49 -7.97
C PHE A 60 6.03 9.81 -8.99
N ALA A 61 7.18 9.11 -8.94
CA ALA A 61 8.28 9.33 -9.86
C ALA A 61 7.91 8.97 -11.31
N PHE A 62 7.28 7.82 -11.53
CA PHE A 62 7.05 7.26 -12.87
C PHE A 62 5.67 7.51 -13.46
N LYS A 63 4.65 7.73 -12.62
CA LYS A 63 3.25 7.80 -13.06
C LYS A 63 2.53 9.11 -12.71
N SER A 64 3.16 10.04 -12.00
CA SER A 64 2.52 11.32 -11.59
C SER A 64 1.89 12.10 -12.75
N LYS A 65 2.61 12.25 -13.87
CA LYS A 65 2.12 12.97 -15.05
C LYS A 65 0.91 12.27 -15.71
N THR A 66 0.96 10.94 -15.80
CA THR A 66 -0.09 10.13 -16.42
C THR A 66 -1.34 10.06 -15.53
N LEU A 67 -1.14 9.86 -14.22
CA LEU A 67 -2.21 9.82 -13.24
C LEU A 67 -2.98 11.13 -13.21
N ALA A 68 -2.30 12.28 -13.31
CA ALA A 68 -2.91 13.61 -13.28
C ALA A 68 -3.96 13.87 -14.39
N VAL A 69 -3.92 13.13 -15.49
CA VAL A 69 -4.83 13.29 -16.64
C VAL A 69 -6.07 12.38 -16.53
N LEU A 70 -6.06 11.42 -15.60
CA LEU A 70 -7.18 10.49 -15.43
C LEU A 70 -8.36 11.16 -14.71
N PRO A 71 -9.61 10.70 -14.93
CA PRO A 71 -10.81 11.31 -14.34
C PRO A 71 -10.85 11.26 -12.81
N TYR A 72 -10.12 10.32 -12.19
CA TYR A 72 -10.03 10.17 -10.73
C TYR A 72 -8.59 9.92 -10.27
N PRO A 73 -7.70 10.92 -10.39
CA PRO A 73 -6.25 10.75 -10.27
C PRO A 73 -5.84 10.23 -8.89
N TYR A 74 -6.50 10.72 -7.83
CA TYR A 74 -6.22 10.34 -6.45
C TYR A 74 -6.76 8.95 -6.07
N PHE A 75 -7.90 8.55 -6.62
CA PHE A 75 -8.44 7.20 -6.41
C PHE A 75 -7.52 6.16 -7.06
N ILE A 76 -7.18 6.39 -8.33
CA ILE A 76 -6.33 5.47 -9.10
C ILE A 76 -4.94 5.39 -8.47
N LEU A 77 -4.40 6.51 -8.00
CA LEU A 77 -3.15 6.54 -7.25
C LEU A 77 -3.23 5.66 -6.00
N GLY A 78 -4.27 5.79 -5.17
CA GLY A 78 -4.42 4.99 -3.95
C GLY A 78 -4.57 3.50 -4.21
N PHE A 79 -5.36 3.15 -5.22
CA PHE A 79 -5.51 1.77 -5.66
C PHE A 79 -4.17 1.18 -6.13
N GLN A 80 -3.41 1.92 -6.93
CA GLN A 80 -2.09 1.50 -7.38
C GLN A 80 -1.09 1.41 -6.23
N ILE A 81 -1.13 2.34 -5.27
CA ILE A 81 -0.30 2.30 -4.06
C ILE A 81 -0.58 1.02 -3.28
N GLY A 82 -1.85 0.67 -3.04
CA GLY A 82 -2.22 -0.54 -2.31
C GLY A 82 -1.74 -1.83 -2.98
N ASN A 83 -1.89 -1.94 -4.30
CA ASN A 83 -1.47 -3.15 -5.01
C ASN A 83 0.06 -3.27 -5.09
N LEU A 84 0.73 -2.16 -5.38
CA LEU A 84 2.18 -2.13 -5.48
C LEU A 84 2.84 -2.30 -4.10
N SER A 85 2.21 -1.79 -3.04
CA SER A 85 2.71 -1.98 -1.67
C SER A 85 2.59 -3.43 -1.24
N LEU A 86 1.50 -4.13 -1.56
CA LEU A 86 1.40 -5.57 -1.32
C LEU A 86 2.48 -6.35 -2.06
N LEU A 87 2.70 -6.05 -3.34
CA LEU A 87 3.76 -6.69 -4.12
C LEU A 87 5.15 -6.47 -3.48
N ILE A 88 5.47 -5.23 -3.11
CA ILE A 88 6.75 -4.90 -2.47
C ILE A 88 6.84 -5.56 -1.09
N LEU A 89 5.75 -5.60 -0.33
CA LEU A 89 5.68 -6.25 0.98
C LEU A 89 6.03 -7.74 0.88
N PHE A 90 5.41 -8.45 -0.06
CA PHE A 90 5.66 -9.88 -0.29
C PHE A 90 7.12 -10.15 -0.71
N ILE A 91 7.68 -9.29 -1.58
CA ILE A 91 9.10 -9.38 -1.95
C ILE A 91 9.99 -9.18 -0.72
N LEU A 92 9.78 -8.11 0.05
CA LEU A 92 10.57 -7.80 1.24
C LEU A 92 10.48 -8.92 2.29
N ASP A 93 9.28 -9.43 2.53
CA ASP A 93 9.04 -10.53 3.48
C ASP A 93 9.77 -11.81 3.05
N ALA A 94 9.69 -12.17 1.76
CA ALA A 94 10.42 -13.32 1.22
C ALA A 94 11.94 -13.19 1.35
N PHE A 95 12.50 -11.99 1.12
CA PHE A 95 13.93 -11.72 1.32
C PHE A 95 14.33 -11.83 2.80
N ILE A 96 13.58 -11.20 3.70
CA ILE A 96 13.88 -11.14 5.13
C ILE A 96 13.78 -12.53 5.78
N ARG A 97 12.80 -13.32 5.37
CA ARG A 97 12.59 -14.68 5.87
C ARG A 97 13.46 -15.74 5.19
N GLN A 98 14.30 -15.35 4.23
CA GLN A 98 15.13 -16.26 3.44
C GLN A 98 14.30 -17.36 2.75
N LEU A 99 13.06 -17.05 2.37
CA LEU A 99 12.17 -17.97 1.65
C LEU A 99 12.58 -18.12 0.17
N ILE A 100 13.60 -17.38 -0.25
CA ILE A 100 14.12 -17.36 -1.60
C ILE A 100 15.07 -18.55 -1.82
N ILE A 101 14.66 -19.47 -2.68
CA ILE A 101 15.50 -20.56 -3.15
C ILE A 101 16.31 -20.06 -4.37
N TRP A 102 17.62 -19.89 -4.20
CA TRP A 102 18.53 -19.39 -5.25
C TRP A 102 18.95 -20.45 -6.29
N LYS A 103 18.32 -21.63 -6.26
CA LYS A 103 18.62 -22.74 -7.16
C LYS A 103 17.76 -22.63 -8.43
N PHE A 104 18.31 -22.99 -9.58
CA PHE A 104 17.54 -23.09 -10.82
C PHE A 104 16.81 -24.45 -10.89
N PRO A 105 15.52 -24.50 -11.26
CA PRO A 105 14.66 -23.40 -11.73
C PRO A 105 13.88 -22.68 -10.62
N GLU A 106 14.02 -23.09 -9.37
CA GLU A 106 13.21 -22.63 -8.24
C GLU A 106 13.31 -21.11 -7.98
N PHE A 107 14.41 -20.46 -8.37
CA PHE A 107 14.58 -19.01 -8.28
C PHE A 107 13.50 -18.23 -9.06
N PHE A 108 12.91 -18.82 -10.11
CA PHE A 108 11.82 -18.17 -10.83
C PHE A 108 10.55 -18.00 -9.99
N LEU A 109 10.41 -18.80 -8.92
CA LEU A 109 9.28 -18.66 -7.98
C LEU A 109 9.28 -17.30 -7.28
N ILE A 110 10.43 -16.62 -7.16
CA ILE A 110 10.50 -15.25 -6.61
C ILE A 110 9.67 -14.28 -7.46
N PHE A 111 9.58 -14.51 -8.77
CA PHE A 111 8.79 -13.66 -9.67
C PHE A 111 7.32 -14.05 -9.71
N LEU A 112 6.94 -15.25 -9.25
CA LEU A 112 5.57 -15.75 -9.31
C LEU A 112 4.86 -15.66 -7.96
N ALA A 113 5.56 -15.95 -6.86
CA ALA A 113 5.02 -16.00 -5.51
C ALA A 113 4.33 -14.70 -5.08
N PRO A 114 4.91 -13.49 -5.31
CA PRO A 114 4.24 -12.23 -4.98
C PRO A 114 2.92 -12.03 -5.74
N PHE A 115 2.78 -12.56 -6.96
CA PHE A 115 1.55 -12.47 -7.74
C PHE A 115 0.49 -13.46 -7.26
N ILE A 116 0.91 -14.66 -6.84
CA ILE A 116 0.01 -15.64 -6.23
C ILE A 116 -0.51 -15.11 -4.88
N GLU A 117 0.36 -14.54 -4.05
CA GLU A 117 -0.04 -13.90 -2.80
C GLU A 117 -0.95 -12.70 -3.03
N LEU A 118 -0.67 -11.88 -4.05
CA LEU A 118 -1.57 -10.81 -4.46
C LEU A 118 -2.94 -11.35 -4.89
N PHE A 119 -2.98 -12.42 -5.67
CA PHE A 119 -4.23 -13.08 -6.07
C PHE A 119 -5.04 -13.55 -4.85
N PHE A 120 -4.41 -14.22 -3.88
CA PHE A 120 -5.07 -14.61 -2.63
C PHE A 120 -5.52 -13.40 -1.82
N SER A 121 -4.74 -12.32 -1.78
CA SER A 121 -5.13 -11.09 -1.07
C SER A 121 -6.39 -10.44 -1.67
N TYR A 122 -6.62 -10.56 -2.97
CA TYR A 122 -7.89 -10.19 -3.59
C TYR A 122 -9.01 -11.18 -3.21
N LEU A 123 -8.76 -12.49 -3.28
CA LEU A 123 -9.76 -13.51 -2.95
C LEU A 123 -10.29 -13.36 -1.51
N PHE A 124 -9.42 -13.02 -0.56
CA PHE A 124 -9.77 -12.81 0.85
C PHE A 124 -10.17 -11.38 1.20
N GLY A 125 -10.32 -10.49 0.22
CA GLY A 125 -10.78 -9.12 0.47
C GLY A 125 -9.71 -8.17 1.02
N PHE A 126 -8.51 -8.65 1.34
CA PHE A 126 -7.44 -7.86 1.98
C PHE A 126 -6.95 -6.72 1.08
N ALA A 127 -6.77 -6.97 -0.22
CA ALA A 127 -6.40 -5.93 -1.19
C ALA A 127 -7.45 -4.81 -1.29
N PHE A 128 -8.72 -5.11 -1.02
CA PHE A 128 -9.81 -4.13 -1.04
C PHE A 128 -9.81 -3.23 0.20
N LEU A 129 -9.09 -3.57 1.27
CA LEU A 129 -8.95 -2.70 2.44
C LEU A 129 -8.23 -1.39 2.12
N ALA A 130 -7.35 -1.37 1.12
CA ALA A 130 -6.69 -0.15 0.65
C ALA A 130 -7.63 0.77 -0.16
N ILE A 131 -8.76 0.25 -0.66
CA ILE A 131 -9.72 1.03 -1.46
C ILE A 131 -10.47 2.03 -0.59
N ILE A 132 -10.83 1.66 0.64
CA ILE A 132 -11.56 2.55 1.55
C ILE A 132 -10.77 3.83 1.87
N PRO A 133 -9.51 3.77 2.35
CA PRO A 133 -8.69 4.95 2.53
C PRO A 133 -8.39 5.64 1.18
N ALA A 134 -8.23 4.92 0.06
CA ALA A 134 -8.04 5.55 -1.26
C ALA A 134 -9.22 6.43 -1.68
N ILE A 135 -10.45 5.91 -1.60
CA ILE A 135 -11.69 6.62 -1.93
C ILE A 135 -11.86 7.81 -1.00
N THR A 136 -11.73 7.58 0.31
CA THR A 136 -12.00 8.60 1.31
C THR A 136 -11.01 9.75 1.21
N SER A 137 -9.71 9.46 1.01
CA SER A 137 -8.70 10.50 0.77
C SER A 137 -8.94 11.27 -0.53
N ALA A 138 -9.37 10.59 -1.59
CA ALA A 138 -9.71 11.24 -2.86
C ALA A 138 -10.93 12.16 -2.73
N LEU A 139 -11.95 11.75 -1.98
CA LEU A 139 -13.15 12.55 -1.71
C LEU A 139 -12.82 13.80 -0.88
N VAL A 140 -12.03 13.66 0.19
CA VAL A 140 -11.61 14.80 1.03
C VAL A 140 -10.84 15.82 0.19
N LEU A 141 -9.91 15.36 -0.67
CA LEU A 141 -9.17 16.27 -1.55
C LEU A 141 -10.05 16.95 -2.58
N TYR A 142 -10.95 16.21 -3.23
CA TYR A 142 -11.89 16.77 -4.17
C TYR A 142 -12.75 17.86 -3.52
N TRP A 143 -13.24 17.61 -2.30
CA TRP A 143 -14.01 18.59 -1.55
C TRP A 143 -13.18 19.83 -1.22
N THR A 144 -11.96 19.68 -0.70
CA THR A 144 -11.06 20.82 -0.39
C THR A 144 -10.64 21.65 -1.62
N GLN A 145 -10.70 21.08 -2.82
CA GLN A 145 -10.46 21.81 -4.06
C GLN A 145 -11.70 22.56 -4.56
N LYS A 146 -12.90 22.03 -4.31
CA LYS A 146 -14.17 22.63 -4.74
C LYS A 146 -14.59 23.83 -3.86
N THR A 147 -14.14 23.88 -2.60
CA THR A 147 -14.38 25.02 -1.68
C THR A 147 -13.42 26.20 -1.88
N LYS A 148 -12.56 26.16 -2.91
CA LYS A 148 -11.71 27.27 -3.35
C LYS A 148 -12.21 27.84 -4.66
#